data_AF-A0A0K8QFL3-F1
#
_entry.id   AF-A0A0K8QFL3-F1
#
_cell.length_a   1.000
_cell.length_b   1.000
_cell.length_c   1.000
_cell.angle_alpha   90.00
_cell.angle_beta   90.00
_cell.angle_gamma   90.00
#
_symmetry.space_group_name_H-M   'P 1'
#
loop_
_entity.id
_entity.type
_entity.pdbx_description
1 polymer ?
#
loop_
_entity_poly.entity_id
_entity_poly.type
_entity_poly.pdbx_seq_one_letter_code
_entity_poly.pdbx_strand_id
1 'polypeptide(L)' 'MPVYGAKKVTNLLRSFPEAALNPKIALLWLNGGLGIRIDDEAGGPSLISLVVEDGRIARIFAMRNPDKLGHLEEETQLVR' A
#
# COMPACT_ATOMS: atom_id res chain seq x y z
N MET A 1 -3.13 13.17 5.40
CA MET A 1 -3.99 14.11 4.65
C MET A 1 -4.25 13.51 3.27
N PRO A 2 -5.50 13.43 2.79
CA PRO A 2 -5.80 12.92 1.45
C PRO A 2 -5.33 13.87 0.35
N VAL A 3 -4.89 13.31 -0.79
CA VAL A 3 -4.48 14.06 -1.99
C VAL A 3 -5.48 13.77 -3.10
N TYR A 4 -6.05 14.82 -3.68
CA TYR A 4 -7.11 14.72 -4.68
C TYR A 4 -6.64 15.15 -6.08
N GLY A 5 -7.11 14.41 -7.10
CA GLY A 5 -6.88 14.70 -8.51
C GLY A 5 -5.68 13.96 -9.09
N ALA A 6 -5.89 13.35 -10.26
CA ALA A 6 -4.92 12.46 -10.91
C ALA A 6 -3.52 13.08 -11.02
N LYS A 7 -3.41 14.30 -11.57
CA LYS A 7 -2.10 14.98 -11.74
C LYS A 7 -1.34 15.16 -10.42
N LYS A 8 -2.03 15.54 -9.34
CA LYS A 8 -1.39 15.72 -8.03
C LYS A 8 -0.94 14.38 -7.44
N VAL A 9 -1.76 13.35 -7.59
CA VAL A 9 -1.42 11.99 -7.16
C VAL A 9 -0.23 11.45 -7.94
N THR A 10 -0.21 11.59 -9.28
CA THR A 10 0.91 11.13 -10.11
C THR A 10 2.20 11.87 -9.77
N ASN A 11 2.14 13.19 -9.54
CA ASN A 11 3.30 13.97 -9.13
C ASN A 11 3.84 13.52 -7.76
N LEU A 12 2.96 13.20 -6.81
CA LEU A 12 3.35 12.67 -5.50
C LEU A 12 4.04 11.31 -5.63
N LEU A 13 3.50 10.41 -6.45
CA LEU A 13 4.03 9.06 -6.61
C LEU A 13 5.30 9.00 -7.47
N ARG A 14 5.55 10.01 -8.31
CA ARG A 14 6.70 10.06 -9.23
C ARG A 14 8.05 9.96 -8.52
N SER A 15 8.18 10.49 -7.30
CA SER A 15 9.45 10.47 -6.56
C SER A 15 9.79 9.11 -5.95
N PHE A 16 8.86 8.15 -5.93
CA PHE A 16 9.06 6.87 -5.27
C PHE A 16 10.30 6.10 -5.77
N PRO A 17 10.56 5.95 -7.08
CA PRO A 17 11.72 5.21 -7.57
C PRO A 17 13.07 5.82 -7.14
N GLU A 18 13.11 7.14 -6.94
CA GLU A 18 14.32 7.86 -6.51
C GLU A 18 14.48 7.84 -4.98
N ALA A 19 13.37 7.77 -4.24
CA ALA A 19 13.36 7.80 -2.78
C ALA A 19 13.51 6.41 -2.12
N ALA A 20 13.19 5.34 -2.85
CA ALA A 20 13.24 3.97 -2.33
C ALA A 20 14.68 3.43 -2.30
N LEU A 21 14.98 2.61 -1.29
CA LEU A 21 16.24 1.89 -1.12
C LEU A 21 15.96 0.38 -1.08
N ASN A 22 16.38 -0.32 -2.13
CA ASN A 22 16.19 -1.77 -2.31
C ASN A 22 14.74 -2.25 -2.09
N PRO A 23 13.71 -1.60 -2.69
CA PRO A 23 12.33 -1.96 -2.42
C PRO A 23 11.99 -3.36 -2.94
N LYS A 24 11.42 -4.21 -2.09
CA LYS A 24 10.79 -5.48 -2.46
C LYS A 24 9.30 -5.27 -2.58
N ILE A 25 8.73 -5.65 -3.71
CA ILE A 25 7.31 -5.47 -4.02
C ILE A 25 6.66 -6.83 -4.21
N ALA A 26 5.57 -7.08 -3.49
CA ALA A 26 4.79 -8.30 -3.60
C ALA A 26 3.29 -7.98 -3.70
N LEU A 27 2.55 -8.85 -4.38
CA LEU A 27 1.10 -8.85 -4.33
C LEU A 27 0.63 -9.71 -3.15
N LEU A 28 -0.43 -9.27 -2.48
CA LEU A 28 -1.08 -10.04 -1.43
C LEU A 28 -2.60 -9.85 -1.49
N TRP A 29 -3.32 -10.75 -0.84
CA TRP A 29 -4.73 -10.54 -0.56
C TRP A 29 -4.88 -9.79 0.77
N LEU A 30 -5.59 -8.67 0.74
CA LEU A 30 -5.87 -7.84 1.90
C LEU A 30 -7.38 -7.57 1.97
N ASN A 31 -8.03 -8.01 3.05
CA ASN A 31 -9.48 -7.84 3.25
C ASN A 31 -10.34 -8.32 2.06
N GLY A 32 -9.94 -9.42 1.41
CA GLY A 32 -10.64 -9.98 0.25
C GLY A 32 -10.38 -9.26 -1.08
N GLY A 33 -9.53 -8.24 -1.12
CA GLY A 33 -9.09 -7.55 -2.33
C GLY A 33 -7.60 -7.71 -2.60
N LEU A 34 -7.15 -7.38 -3.82
CA LEU A 34 -5.73 -7.36 -4.16
C LEU A 34 -5.05 -6.13 -3.53
N GLY A 35 -3.96 -6.37 -2.81
CA GLY A 35 -3.09 -5.37 -2.23
C GLY A 35 -1.65 -5.52 -2.72
N ILE A 36 -0.85 -4.50 -2.44
CA ILE A 36 0.59 -4.46 -2.72
C ILE A 36 1.32 -4.24 -1.39
N ARG A 37 2.28 -5.10 -1.09
CA ARG A 37 3.25 -4.90 0.00
C ARG A 37 4.53 -4.39 -0.61
N ILE A 38 5.07 -3.36 0.02
CA ILE A 38 6.38 -2.78 -0.31
C ILE A 38 7.21 -2.84 0.97
N ASP A 39 8.28 -3.63 0.95
CA ASP A 39 9.29 -3.63 2.01
C ASP A 39 10.50 -2.83 1.49
N ASP A 40 10.74 -1.65 2.06
CA ASP A 40 11.75 -0.68 1.63
C ASP A 40 12.71 -0.38 2.78
N GLU A 41 14.02 -0.41 2.54
CA GLU A 41 15.02 -0.25 3.62
C GLU A 41 15.05 1.19 4.16
N ALA A 42 14.73 2.18 3.33
CA ALA A 42 14.68 3.59 3.74
C ALA A 42 13.36 3.97 4.44
N GLY A 43 12.25 3.44 3.93
CA GLY A 43 10.90 3.84 4.32
C GLY A 43 10.15 2.85 5.21
N GLY A 44 10.69 1.65 5.45
CA GLY A 44 10.00 0.57 6.14
C GLY A 44 8.84 -0.04 5.35
N PRO A 45 8.10 -0.99 5.94
CA PRO A 45 7.03 -1.69 5.25
C PRO A 45 5.83 -0.77 5.00
N SER A 46 5.24 -0.90 3.82
CA SER A 46 4.03 -0.21 3.40
C SER A 46 3.04 -1.19 2.78
N LEU A 47 1.75 -0.99 3.04
CA LEU A 47 0.67 -1.64 2.32
C LEU A 47 -0.08 -0.63 1.46
N ILE A 48 -0.35 -1.02 0.22
CA ILE A 48 -1.19 -0.28 -0.71
C ILE A 48 -2.41 -1.11 -1.04
N SER A 49 -3.61 -0.54 -0.90
CA SER A 49 -4.84 -1.11 -1.45
C SER A 49 -5.46 -0.17 -2.48
N LEU A 50 -6.02 -0.74 -3.54
CA LEU A 50 -6.62 0.00 -4.65
C LEU A 50 -8.12 -0.20 -4.65
N VAL A 51 -8.86 0.86 -4.96
CA VAL A 51 -10.26 0.75 -5.39
C VAL A 51 -10.29 0.98 -6.89
N VAL A 52 -10.85 0.01 -7.62
CA VAL A 52 -11.00 0.07 -9.08
C VAL A 52 -12.48 0.24 -9.40
N GLU A 53 -12.80 1.30 -10.13
CA GLU A 53 -14.14 1.62 -10.62
C GLU A 53 -14.03 1.81 -12.15
N ASP A 54 -14.91 1.19 -12.93
CA ASP A 54 -14.92 1.25 -14.39
C ASP A 54 -13.55 0.95 -15.06
N GLY A 55 -12.84 -0.04 -14.52
CA GLY A 55 -11.52 -0.45 -15.02
C GLY A 55 -10.39 0.56 -14.75
N ARG A 56 -10.63 1.58 -13.90
CA ARG A 56 -9.66 2.61 -13.53
C ARG A 56 -9.45 2.66 -12.03
N ILE A 57 -8.23 2.99 -11.60
CA ILE A 57 -7.94 3.23 -10.18
C ILE A 57 -8.64 4.52 -9.76
N ALA A 58 -9.67 4.39 -8.91
CA ALA A 58 -10.42 5.51 -8.36
C ALA A 58 -9.77 6.04 -7.07
N ARG A 59 -9.24 5.13 -6.23
CA ARG A 59 -8.61 5.48 -4.94
C ARG A 59 -7.41 4.59 -4.66
N ILE A 60 -6.39 5.19 -4.04
CA ILE A 60 -5.19 4.51 -3.54
C ILE A 60 -5.11 4.78 -2.04
N PHE A 61 -5.08 3.72 -1.24
CA PHE A 61 -4.84 3.83 0.19
C PHE A 61 -3.45 3.30 0.48
N ALA A 62 -2.57 4.17 0.96
CA ALA A 62 -1.23 3.82 1.41
C ALA A 62 -1.18 3.84 2.94
N MET A 63 -0.78 2.72 3.53
CA MET A 63 -0.61 2.58 4.97
C MET A 63 0.84 2.25 5.29
N ARG A 64 1.46 3.11 6.09
CA ARG A 64 2.80 2.92 6.66
C ARG A 64 2.68 3.07 8.18
N ASN A 65 2.02 2.09 8.79
CA ASN A 65 1.87 2.02 10.23
C ASN A 65 2.47 0.68 10.70
N PRO A 66 3.68 0.70 11.28
CA PRO A 66 4.39 -0.51 11.71
C PRO A 66 3.53 -1.40 12.62
N ASP A 67 2.76 -0.78 13.53
CA ASP A 67 1.93 -1.49 14.51
C ASP A 67 0.76 -2.24 13.85
N LYS A 68 0.27 -1.76 12.70
CA LYS A 68 -0.80 -2.44 11.94
C LYS A 68 -0.27 -3.51 10.98
N LEU A 69 1.03 -3.51 10.72
CA LEU A 69 1.70 -4.42 9.79
C LEU A 69 2.31 -5.63 10.50
N GLY A 70 2.68 -5.50 11.78
CA GLY A 70 3.19 -6.61 12.60
C GLY A 70 2.21 -7.79 12.73
N HIS A 71 0.90 -7.52 12.66
CA HIS A 71 -0.14 -8.55 12.76
C HIS A 71 -0.50 -9.23 11.43
N LEU A 72 0.09 -8.84 10.28
CA LEU A 72 -0.22 -9.52 9.01
C LEU A 72 0.45 -10.90 8.89
N GLU A 73 1.50 -11.17 9.67
CA GLU A 73 2.15 -12.48 9.75
C GLU A 73 1.61 -13.34 10.90
N GLU A 74 0.87 -12.72 11.84
CA GLU A 74 0.10 -13.44 12.85
C GLU A 74 -1.27 -13.82 12.28
N GLU A 75 -1.48 -15.10 11.99
CA GLU A 75 -2.82 -15.64 11.75
C GLU A 75 -3.72 -15.29 12.95
N THR A 76 -4.54 -14.25 12.80
CA THR A 76 -5.57 -13.94 13.78
C THR A 76 -6.64 -15.02 13.70
N GLN A 77 -6.76 -15.83 14.75
CA GLN A 77 -7.85 -16.79 14.87
C GLN A 77 -9.18 -16.04 14.91
N LEU A 78 -10.04 -16.30 13.93
CA LEU A 78 -11.44 -15.83 13.92
C LEU A 78 -12.16 -16.41 15.14
N VAL A 79 -12.43 -15.58 16.14
CA VAL A 79 -13.28 -15.94 17.27
C VAL A 79 -14.73 -15.69 16.85
N ARG A 80 -15.54 -16.75 16.92
CA ARG A 80 -16.98 -16.76 16.57
C ARG A 80 -17.83 -16.11 17.65
#